data_AF-A0A094C2K0-F1
#
_entry.id   AF-A0A094C2K0-F1
#
_cell.length_a   1.000
_cell.length_b   1.000
_cell.length_c   1.000
_cell.angle_alpha   90.00
_cell.angle_beta   90.00
_cell.angle_gamma   90.00
#
_symmetry.space_group_name_H-M   'P 1'
#
loop_
_entity.id
_entity.type
_entity.pdbx_description
1 polymer ?
#
loop_
_entity_poly.entity_id
_entity_poly.type
_entity_poly.pdbx_seq_one_letter_code
_entity_poly.pdbx_strand_id
1 'polypeptide(L)'
;MSCDIDPAVVAADTAAWNNARFARHTMIRFAARKALKPKCAGVLFNFPHTMTLPDIPCLTNPTHSFNLHCFYPPPSDQPALPLYIPPCPHAPSSEQPLRIQIEGPLLALQKLLPGVSWHIPHDSPEFPLPGGPELAKLAFQKIYHRDIRPDIAGDMVVRDEYKGWLVEARPIVMIDYYGVTFDHLVPTDDTDPEVLQINIVEIEDDGGVYANKYNPFDIDPAEYIGKKVLAVPRCCQKRKGTTDRQRINDAVNARDGRVDDTIYK
;
A
#
# COMPACT_ATOMS: atom_id res chain seq x y z
N MET A 1 -26.15 -2.95 10.26
CA MET A 1 -25.75 -2.16 11.46
C MET A 1 -25.26 -0.83 10.94
N SER A 2 -25.91 0.27 11.34
CA SER A 2 -25.63 1.63 10.86
C SER A 2 -24.29 2.13 11.38
N CYS A 3 -23.56 2.82 10.52
CA CYS A 3 -22.36 3.56 10.87
C CYS A 3 -22.75 4.83 11.63
N ASP A 4 -22.91 4.72 12.95
CA ASP A 4 -23.08 5.88 13.82
C ASP A 4 -21.70 6.32 14.32
N ILE A 5 -21.12 7.32 13.65
CA ILE A 5 -19.92 8.02 14.13
C ILE A 5 -20.33 8.82 15.37
N ASP A 6 -19.64 8.60 16.50
CA ASP A 6 -19.86 9.36 17.74
C ASP A 6 -19.61 10.86 17.51
N PRO A 7 -20.64 11.72 17.62
CA PRO A 7 -20.50 13.17 17.44
C PRO A 7 -19.49 13.82 18.39
N ALA A 8 -19.14 13.17 19.50
CA ALA A 8 -18.17 13.68 20.47
C ALA A 8 -16.73 13.66 19.94
N VAL A 9 -16.37 12.67 19.10
CA VAL A 9 -15.03 12.54 18.51
C VAL A 9 -14.80 13.65 17.47
N VAL A 10 -15.82 13.93 16.64
CA VAL A 10 -15.77 15.01 15.64
C VAL A 10 -15.67 16.39 16.30
N ALA A 11 -16.33 16.59 17.46
CA ALA A 11 -16.29 17.86 18.17
C ALA A 11 -14.91 18.16 18.81
N ALA A 12 -14.20 17.12 19.28
CA ALA A 12 -12.88 17.27 19.90
C ALA A 12 -11.81 17.70 18.88
N ASP A 13 -11.80 17.11 17.69
CA ASP A 13 -10.85 17.46 16.61
C ASP A 13 -11.12 18.85 16.03
N THR A 14 -12.38 19.24 15.93
CA THR A 14 -12.76 20.59 15.47
C THR A 14 -12.35 21.67 16.47
N ALA A 15 -12.39 21.38 17.78
CA ALA A 15 -11.94 22.31 18.83
C ALA A 15 -10.41 22.45 18.87
N ALA A 16 -9.67 21.36 18.64
CA ALA A 16 -8.21 21.39 18.52
C ALA A 16 -7.76 22.19 17.29
N TRP A 17 -8.46 22.05 16.15
CA TRP A 17 -8.20 22.83 14.93
C TRP A 17 -8.47 24.33 15.08
N ASN A 18 -9.54 24.71 15.78
CA ASN A 18 -9.89 26.13 15.96
C ASN A 18 -8.93 26.89 16.89
N ASN A 19 -8.35 26.22 17.89
CA ASN A 19 -7.34 26.83 18.77
C ASN A 19 -5.99 27.07 18.08
N ALA A 20 -5.62 26.25 17.09
CA ALA A 20 -4.40 26.45 16.31
C ALA A 20 -4.49 27.61 15.28
N ARG A 21 -5.72 28.05 14.94
CA ARG A 21 -5.97 29.10 13.93
C ARG A 21 -6.24 30.49 14.51
N PHE A 22 -6.46 30.61 15.82
CA PHE A 22 -6.78 31.89 16.48
C PHE A 22 -5.56 32.81 16.72
N ALA A 23 -4.36 32.43 16.30
CA ALA A 23 -3.16 33.27 16.41
C ALA A 23 -2.83 34.12 15.17
N ARG A 24 -3.61 34.07 14.07
CA ARG A 24 -3.37 34.97 12.92
C ARG A 24 -4.66 35.47 12.26
N HIS A 25 -4.88 36.77 12.49
CA HIS A 25 -5.60 37.72 11.66
C HIS A 25 -7.14 37.70 11.60
N THR A 26 -7.62 38.94 11.72
CA THR A 26 -8.95 39.45 12.05
C THR A 26 -9.84 39.62 10.82
N MET A 27 -11.15 39.58 11.07
CA MET A 27 -12.28 40.15 10.31
C MET A 27 -12.70 39.48 8.99
N ILE A 28 -13.88 38.84 9.02
CA ILE A 28 -15.13 39.30 8.36
C ILE A 28 -16.31 38.55 9.02
N ARG A 29 -17.40 39.27 9.30
CA ARG A 29 -18.61 38.80 10.00
C ARG A 29 -19.73 38.34 9.05
N PHE A 30 -20.65 37.55 9.63
CA PHE A 30 -22.05 37.25 9.27
C PHE A 30 -22.30 36.20 8.16
N ALA A 31 -23.25 35.27 8.27
CA ALA A 31 -24.38 35.10 9.19
C ALA A 31 -24.73 33.61 9.40
N ALA A 32 -25.14 33.28 10.63
CA ALA A 32 -25.78 32.02 10.98
C ALA A 32 -27.23 31.97 10.47
N ARG A 33 -27.72 30.78 10.07
CA ARG A 33 -29.10 30.36 10.31
C ARG A 33 -29.33 28.85 10.15
N LYS A 34 -29.82 28.29 11.26
CA LYS A 34 -30.81 27.21 11.42
C LYS A 34 -30.43 25.76 11.10
N ALA A 35 -30.39 24.99 12.19
CA ALA A 35 -30.57 23.55 12.27
C ALA A 35 -31.85 23.07 11.57
N LEU A 36 -31.73 21.97 10.83
CA LEU A 36 -32.82 21.09 10.43
C LEU A 36 -32.36 19.64 10.61
N LYS A 37 -33.09 18.93 11.48
CA LYS A 37 -33.00 17.49 11.74
C LYS A 37 -33.39 16.66 10.50
N PRO A 38 -32.97 15.39 10.41
CA PRO A 38 -33.01 14.61 9.17
C PRO A 38 -34.43 14.17 8.82
N LYS A 39 -34.74 14.15 7.52
CA LYS A 39 -35.89 13.42 6.99
C LYS A 39 -35.37 12.42 5.96
N CYS A 40 -35.46 11.15 6.31
CA CYS A 40 -35.47 10.06 5.34
C CYS A 40 -36.64 10.29 4.39
N ALA A 41 -36.35 10.47 3.11
CA ALA A 41 -37.32 10.36 2.03
C ALA A 41 -36.57 9.80 0.82
N GLY A 42 -36.99 8.62 0.38
CA GLY A 42 -36.46 8.00 -0.83
C GLY A 42 -36.66 8.92 -2.03
N VAL A 43 -35.57 9.19 -2.73
CA VAL A 43 -35.60 9.78 -4.06
C VAL A 43 -34.93 8.79 -4.99
N LEU A 44 -35.76 8.11 -5.78
CA LEU A 44 -35.35 7.43 -7.00
C LEU A 44 -34.80 8.49 -7.96
N PHE A 45 -33.47 8.62 -8.03
CA PHE A 45 -32.83 9.35 -9.11
C PHE A 45 -32.63 8.39 -10.29
N ASN A 46 -33.48 8.55 -11.30
CA ASN A 46 -33.18 8.09 -12.66
C ASN A 46 -31.99 8.89 -13.20
N PHE A 47 -30.85 8.25 -13.38
CA PHE A 47 -29.76 8.77 -14.20
C PHE A 47 -29.76 8.06 -15.56
N PRO A 48 -29.85 8.77 -16.69
CA PRO A 48 -29.63 8.20 -18.00
C PRO A 48 -28.13 8.16 -18.33
N HIS A 49 -27.76 7.15 -19.12
CA HIS A 49 -26.49 6.97 -19.83
C HIS A 49 -25.32 6.35 -19.03
N THR A 50 -25.33 5.02 -19.08
CA THR A 50 -24.18 4.13 -19.32
C THR A 50 -22.88 4.85 -19.70
N MET A 51 -22.01 5.10 -18.72
CA MET A 51 -20.57 5.05 -18.93
C MET A 51 -20.08 3.72 -18.37
N THR A 52 -19.86 2.76 -19.26
CA THR A 52 -19.11 1.54 -18.96
C THR A 52 -17.68 1.95 -18.63
N LEU A 53 -17.38 2.06 -17.33
CA LEU A 53 -16.00 2.06 -16.83
C LEU A 53 -15.33 0.79 -17.36
N PRO A 54 -14.16 0.88 -18.03
CA PRO A 54 -13.47 -0.31 -18.50
C PRO A 54 -13.13 -1.19 -17.29
N ASP A 55 -13.48 -2.47 -17.39
CA ASP A 55 -13.16 -3.51 -16.41
C ASP A 55 -11.65 -3.55 -16.11
N ILE A 56 -11.24 -2.83 -15.08
CA ILE A 56 -9.98 -3.07 -14.37
C ILE A 56 -10.36 -3.74 -13.05
N PRO A 57 -10.57 -5.07 -13.02
CA PRO A 57 -10.62 -5.75 -11.75
C PRO A 57 -9.22 -5.63 -11.10
N CYS A 58 -9.19 -5.40 -9.79
CA CYS A 58 -8.05 -5.42 -8.86
C CYS A 58 -6.87 -4.42 -8.99
N LEU A 59 -6.80 -3.63 -10.06
CA LEU A 59 -6.47 -2.20 -9.96
C LEU A 59 -7.40 -1.48 -8.97
N THR A 60 -7.28 -1.72 -7.66
CA THR A 60 -7.71 -0.85 -6.55
C THR A 60 -8.72 0.19 -7.02
N ASN A 61 -10.00 -0.19 -7.15
CA ASN A 61 -11.02 0.84 -7.28
C ASN A 61 -11.00 1.54 -5.93
N PRO A 62 -10.41 2.73 -5.81
CA PRO A 62 -10.08 3.27 -4.49
C PRO A 62 -11.38 3.63 -3.75
N THR A 63 -12.44 3.94 -4.52
CA THR A 63 -13.82 4.08 -4.06
C THR A 63 -14.40 2.75 -3.56
N HIS A 64 -14.11 1.60 -4.19
CA HIS A 64 -14.51 0.26 -3.70
C HIS A 64 -13.79 -0.07 -2.38
N SER A 65 -12.47 0.09 -2.34
CA SER A 65 -11.66 -0.15 -1.16
C SER A 65 -12.12 0.69 0.04
N PHE A 66 -12.42 1.97 -0.21
CA PHE A 66 -12.97 2.89 0.80
C PHE A 66 -14.34 2.49 1.32
N ASN A 67 -15.26 2.15 0.42
CA ASN A 67 -16.63 1.86 0.78
C ASN A 67 -16.81 0.50 1.46
N LEU A 68 -15.96 -0.50 1.14
CA LEU A 68 -16.09 -1.85 1.70
C LEU A 68 -15.37 -2.03 3.03
N HIS A 69 -14.14 -1.55 3.13
CA HIS A 69 -13.32 -1.90 4.29
C HIS A 69 -13.48 -0.90 5.43
N CYS A 70 -14.02 0.29 5.15
CA CYS A 70 -14.02 1.46 6.06
C CYS A 70 -12.63 1.73 6.68
N PHE A 71 -11.58 1.11 6.12
CA PHE A 71 -10.22 0.97 6.62
C PHE A 71 -10.09 0.84 8.14
N TYR A 72 -10.98 0.06 8.77
CA TYR A 72 -10.67 -0.41 10.13
C TYR A 72 -9.46 -1.34 10.01
N PRO A 73 -8.37 -1.12 10.76
CA PRO A 73 -7.30 -2.09 10.81
C PRO A 73 -7.92 -3.43 11.21
N PRO A 74 -7.52 -4.56 10.61
CA PRO A 74 -7.94 -5.86 11.10
C PRO A 74 -7.63 -5.90 12.60
N PRO A 75 -8.50 -6.53 13.42
CA PRO A 75 -8.28 -6.59 14.85
C PRO A 75 -6.85 -7.05 15.14
N SER A 76 -6.14 -6.29 15.98
CA SER A 76 -4.72 -6.48 16.35
C SER A 76 -4.39 -7.90 16.85
N ASP A 77 -5.40 -8.71 17.13
CA ASP A 77 -5.30 -10.05 17.72
C ASP A 77 -5.33 -11.17 16.67
N GLN A 78 -5.43 -10.88 15.37
CA GLN A 78 -5.36 -11.92 14.34
C GLN A 78 -3.91 -12.43 14.16
N PRO A 79 -3.70 -13.75 14.06
CA PRO A 79 -2.38 -14.30 13.80
C PRO A 79 -1.90 -13.87 12.41
N ALA A 80 -0.60 -13.59 12.29
CA ALA A 80 0.02 -13.28 11.01
C ALA A 80 -0.13 -14.46 10.03
N LEU A 81 -0.59 -14.17 8.82
CA LEU A 81 -0.63 -15.15 7.74
C LEU A 81 0.77 -15.29 7.11
N PRO A 82 1.18 -16.51 6.73
CA PRO A 82 2.44 -16.72 6.05
C PRO A 82 2.43 -16.11 4.64
N LEU A 83 3.56 -15.51 4.26
CA LEU A 83 3.84 -15.12 2.88
C LEU A 83 4.16 -16.36 2.03
N TYR A 84 3.45 -16.53 0.92
CA TYR A 84 3.68 -17.58 -0.05
C TYR A 84 4.14 -16.99 -1.38
N ILE A 85 5.36 -17.35 -1.79
CA ILE A 85 5.93 -17.04 -3.10
C ILE A 85 6.03 -18.36 -3.87
N PRO A 86 5.29 -18.54 -4.97
CA PRO A 86 5.43 -19.73 -5.81
C PRO A 86 6.86 -19.88 -6.33
N PRO A 87 7.36 -21.12 -6.53
CA PRO A 87 8.65 -21.35 -7.16
C PRO A 87 8.76 -20.60 -8.49
N CYS A 88 9.81 -19.80 -8.66
CA CYS A 88 10.08 -19.09 -9.90
C CYS A 88 11.43 -19.58 -10.45
N PRO A 89 11.52 -19.97 -11.72
CA PRO A 89 12.78 -20.46 -12.33
C PRO A 89 13.88 -19.39 -12.37
N HIS A 90 13.50 -18.12 -12.17
CA HIS A 90 14.39 -16.97 -12.07
C HIS A 90 14.61 -16.55 -10.61
N ALA A 91 14.54 -17.50 -9.67
CA ALA A 91 14.87 -17.23 -8.27
C ALA A 91 16.31 -16.73 -8.16
N PRO A 92 16.56 -15.67 -7.37
CA PRO A 92 17.89 -15.10 -7.26
C PRO A 92 18.84 -16.03 -6.49
N SER A 93 20.12 -16.01 -6.86
CA SER A 93 21.17 -16.66 -6.07
C SER A 93 21.43 -15.89 -4.77
N SER A 94 21.87 -16.57 -3.72
CA SER A 94 22.15 -15.97 -2.40
C SER A 94 23.35 -15.02 -2.37
N GLU A 95 24.17 -15.03 -3.41
CA GLU A 95 25.37 -14.18 -3.54
C GLU A 95 25.22 -13.12 -4.64
N GLN A 96 24.06 -13.07 -5.31
CA GLN A 96 23.84 -12.14 -6.42
C GLN A 96 23.39 -10.78 -5.88
N PRO A 97 24.12 -9.68 -6.19
CA PRO A 97 23.62 -8.33 -5.95
C PRO A 97 22.28 -8.10 -6.65
N LEU A 98 21.28 -7.69 -5.89
CA LEU A 98 19.92 -7.53 -6.39
C LEU A 98 19.15 -6.49 -5.59
N ARG A 99 18.44 -5.62 -6.30
CA ARG A 99 17.43 -4.75 -5.71
C ARG A 99 16.06 -5.43 -5.78
N ILE A 100 15.36 -5.49 -4.66
CA ILE A 100 14.08 -6.17 -4.55
C ILE A 100 13.02 -5.15 -4.18
N GLN A 101 11.92 -5.13 -4.92
CA GLN A 101 10.70 -4.42 -4.52
C GLN A 101 9.60 -5.44 -4.27
N ILE A 102 8.96 -5.35 -3.11
CA ILE A 102 7.73 -6.09 -2.81
C ILE A 102 6.61 -5.09 -2.48
N GLU A 103 5.49 -5.21 -3.15
CA GLU A 103 4.39 -4.25 -3.04
C GLU A 103 3.01 -4.91 -3.18
N GLY A 104 1.98 -4.31 -2.56
CA GLY A 104 0.63 -4.84 -2.63
C GLY A 104 -0.43 -4.02 -1.91
N PRO A 105 -1.70 -4.48 -1.98
CA PRO A 105 -2.80 -3.87 -1.25
C PRO A 105 -2.57 -3.92 0.26
N LEU A 106 -2.91 -2.84 0.95
CA LEU A 106 -2.66 -2.70 2.38
C LEU A 106 -3.36 -3.79 3.22
N LEU A 107 -4.53 -4.24 2.79
CA LEU A 107 -5.29 -5.30 3.47
C LEU A 107 -4.51 -6.62 3.52
N ALA A 108 -3.83 -6.98 2.42
CA ALA A 108 -2.98 -8.17 2.38
C ALA A 108 -1.75 -7.99 3.27
N LEU A 109 -1.17 -6.78 3.30
CA LEU A 109 -0.02 -6.45 4.16
C LEU A 109 -0.37 -6.50 5.65
N GLN A 110 -1.55 -6.02 6.04
CA GLN A 110 -2.01 -6.09 7.42
C GLN A 110 -2.22 -7.53 7.90
N LYS A 111 -2.59 -8.46 7.01
CA LYS A 111 -2.65 -9.90 7.35
C LYS A 111 -1.26 -10.51 7.52
N LEU A 112 -0.27 -10.06 6.74
CA LEU A 112 1.12 -10.50 6.90
C LEU A 112 1.75 -9.95 8.18
N LEU A 113 1.44 -8.70 8.53
CA LEU A 113 2.07 -7.94 9.61
C LEU A 113 1.01 -7.25 10.48
N PRO A 114 0.20 -8.02 11.24
CA PRO A 114 -0.90 -7.47 12.04
C PRO A 114 -0.44 -6.61 13.22
N GLY A 115 0.80 -6.79 13.69
CA GLY A 115 1.40 -5.98 14.76
C GLY A 115 2.01 -4.66 14.29
N VAL A 116 2.02 -4.38 12.98
CA VAL A 116 2.59 -3.14 12.42
C VAL A 116 1.50 -2.07 12.31
N SER A 117 1.80 -0.86 12.77
CA SER A 117 0.95 0.29 12.51
C SER A 117 1.17 0.80 11.08
N TRP A 118 0.10 0.75 10.29
CA TRP A 118 0.05 1.30 8.93
C TRP A 118 -0.55 2.69 8.85
N HIS A 119 -0.90 3.28 10.00
CA HIS A 119 -1.40 4.64 10.07
C HIS A 119 -0.26 5.64 9.80
N ILE A 120 -0.50 6.56 8.88
CA ILE A 120 0.47 7.61 8.52
C ILE A 120 -0.10 8.95 9.01
N PRO A 121 0.52 9.60 10.02
CA PRO A 121 -0.07 10.75 10.69
C PRO A 121 -0.04 12.04 9.85
N HIS A 122 0.86 12.12 8.87
CA HIS A 122 1.02 13.28 7.99
C HIS A 122 1.59 12.88 6.62
N ASP A 123 1.45 13.75 5.63
CA ASP A 123 1.87 13.54 4.24
C ASP A 123 3.38 13.30 4.03
N SER A 124 4.20 13.63 5.02
CA SER A 124 5.67 13.57 4.98
C SER A 124 6.27 12.71 6.11
N PRO A 125 5.92 11.40 6.21
CA PRO A 125 6.44 10.52 7.25
C PRO A 125 7.98 10.42 7.22
N GLU A 126 8.58 10.24 8.39
CA GLU A 126 9.99 9.87 8.50
C GLU A 126 10.20 8.51 7.84
N PHE A 127 11.30 8.40 7.09
CA PHE A 127 11.70 7.17 6.42
C PHE A 127 12.69 6.38 7.29
N PRO A 128 12.56 5.04 7.35
CA PRO A 128 11.48 4.24 6.79
C PRO A 128 10.23 4.24 7.69
N LEU A 129 9.05 4.05 7.10
CA LEU A 129 7.84 3.72 7.84
C LEU A 129 8.00 2.39 8.58
N PRO A 130 7.32 2.18 9.72
CA PRO A 130 7.45 0.95 10.52
C PRO A 130 7.23 -0.35 9.74
N GLY A 131 6.34 -0.34 8.74
CA GLY A 131 6.04 -1.52 7.93
C GLY A 131 7.10 -1.88 6.89
N GLY A 132 7.95 -0.94 6.47
CA GLY A 132 8.95 -1.17 5.44
C GLY A 132 9.99 -2.21 5.84
N PRO A 133 10.73 -2.00 6.95
CA PRO A 133 11.74 -2.94 7.43
C PRO A 133 11.17 -4.33 7.72
N GLU A 134 9.96 -4.41 8.30
CA GLU A 134 9.30 -5.69 8.61
C GLU A 134 8.89 -6.44 7.34
N LEU A 135 8.34 -5.74 6.34
CA LEU A 135 7.99 -6.35 5.05
C LEU A 135 9.23 -6.79 4.27
N ALA A 136 10.29 -5.97 4.28
CA ALA A 136 11.56 -6.30 3.64
C ALA A 136 12.19 -7.54 4.29
N LYS A 137 12.18 -7.63 5.63
CA LYS A 137 12.67 -8.79 6.37
C LYS A 137 11.89 -10.06 6.04
N LEU A 138 10.57 -9.99 6.02
CA LEU A 138 9.70 -11.11 5.68
C LEU A 138 9.97 -11.61 4.25
N ALA A 139 10.07 -10.69 3.29
CA ALA A 139 10.37 -11.03 1.90
C ALA A 139 11.78 -11.63 1.76
N PHE A 140 12.77 -11.04 2.42
CA PHE A 140 14.16 -11.53 2.42
C PHE A 140 14.26 -12.97 2.91
N GLN A 141 13.70 -13.27 4.08
CA GLN A 141 13.69 -14.62 4.65
C GLN A 141 12.99 -15.61 3.70
N LYS A 142 11.94 -15.16 3.02
CA LYS A 142 11.18 -16.01 2.09
C LYS A 142 11.95 -16.30 0.79
N ILE A 143 12.70 -15.33 0.28
CA ILE A 143 13.48 -15.45 -0.96
C ILE A 143 14.76 -16.25 -0.74
N TYR A 144 15.49 -15.95 0.33
CA TYR A 144 16.83 -16.51 0.57
C TYR A 144 16.85 -17.68 1.55
N HIS A 145 15.71 -18.02 2.15
CA HIS A 145 15.57 -19.13 3.09
C HIS A 145 16.54 -19.07 4.29
N ARG A 146 16.87 -17.86 4.72
CA ARG A 146 17.75 -17.59 5.87
C ARG A 146 17.43 -16.25 6.50
N ASP A 147 17.92 -16.06 7.72
CA ASP A 147 17.91 -14.75 8.36
C ASP A 147 18.93 -13.78 7.77
N ILE A 148 18.70 -12.50 8.03
CA ILE A 148 19.61 -11.41 7.70
C ILE A 148 20.85 -11.54 8.60
N ARG A 149 22.03 -11.44 8.00
CA ARG A 149 23.33 -11.54 8.65
C ARG A 149 23.89 -10.13 8.86
N PRO A 150 23.87 -9.59 10.09
CA PRO A 150 24.31 -8.21 10.36
C PRO A 150 25.82 -8.01 10.16
N ASP A 151 26.60 -9.09 10.14
CA ASP A 151 28.04 -9.11 9.84
C ASP A 151 28.35 -8.94 8.35
N ILE A 152 27.35 -9.06 7.47
CA ILE A 152 27.51 -8.89 6.03
C ILE A 152 26.96 -7.53 5.61
N ALA A 153 27.87 -6.66 5.19
CA ALA A 153 27.51 -5.37 4.63
C ALA A 153 26.60 -5.56 3.41
N GLY A 154 25.46 -4.86 3.40
CA GLY A 154 24.51 -4.91 2.29
C GLY A 154 23.58 -6.11 2.29
N ASP A 155 23.58 -6.99 3.30
CA ASP A 155 22.77 -8.22 3.27
C ASP A 155 21.26 -7.95 3.11
N MET A 156 20.74 -6.90 3.77
CA MET A 156 19.43 -6.33 3.51
C MET A 156 19.44 -4.84 3.90
N VAL A 157 19.25 -3.95 2.93
CA VAL A 157 19.24 -2.49 3.17
C VAL A 157 18.00 -1.88 2.55
N VAL A 158 17.09 -1.32 3.38
CA VAL A 158 15.90 -0.62 2.88
C VAL A 158 16.33 0.65 2.13
N ARG A 159 15.82 0.83 0.91
CA ARG A 159 16.18 1.92 0.00
C ARG A 159 15.02 2.83 -0.38
N ASP A 160 13.79 2.32 -0.42
CA ASP A 160 12.58 3.08 -0.80
C ASP A 160 11.31 2.49 -0.18
N GLU A 161 10.26 3.30 -0.15
CA GLU A 161 8.87 2.93 0.13
C GLU A 161 7.92 3.60 -0.87
N TYR A 162 7.10 2.79 -1.54
CA TYR A 162 5.98 3.26 -2.35
C TYR A 162 4.72 3.36 -1.49
N LYS A 163 3.99 4.49 -1.63
CA LYS A 163 2.75 4.79 -0.89
C LYS A 163 1.64 5.11 -1.88
N GLY A 164 0.68 4.20 -2.02
CA GLY A 164 -0.55 4.43 -2.79
C GLY A 164 -1.52 5.27 -1.97
N TRP A 165 -1.42 6.59 -2.08
CA TRP A 165 -2.28 7.52 -1.36
C TRP A 165 -3.73 7.47 -1.85
N LEU A 166 -4.67 7.34 -0.91
CA LEU A 166 -6.10 7.33 -1.21
C LEU A 166 -6.66 8.75 -1.23
N VAL A 167 -6.92 9.28 -2.43
CA VAL A 167 -7.39 10.67 -2.60
C VAL A 167 -8.82 10.84 -2.08
N GLU A 168 -9.65 9.82 -2.21
CA GLU A 168 -11.06 9.80 -1.80
C GLU A 168 -11.25 9.90 -0.28
N ALA A 169 -10.22 9.54 0.50
CA ALA A 169 -10.26 9.60 1.96
C ALA A 169 -10.01 11.01 2.52
N ARG A 170 -9.65 11.99 1.68
CA ARG A 170 -9.33 13.34 2.14
C ARG A 170 -10.52 13.95 2.91
N PRO A 171 -10.28 14.62 4.05
CA PRO A 171 -8.98 15.12 4.51
C PRO A 171 -8.13 14.11 5.30
N ILE A 172 -8.56 12.86 5.48
CA ILE A 172 -7.81 11.85 6.20
C ILE A 172 -6.67 11.35 5.32
N VAL A 173 -5.44 11.38 5.86
CA VAL A 173 -4.23 10.88 5.20
C VAL A 173 -4.23 9.36 5.30
N MET A 174 -4.37 8.68 4.17
CA MET A 174 -4.50 7.23 4.13
C MET A 174 -3.89 6.64 2.88
N ILE A 175 -3.38 5.41 3.01
CA ILE A 175 -2.89 4.59 1.91
C ILE A 175 -3.77 3.35 1.75
N ASP A 176 -3.95 2.87 0.54
CA ASP A 176 -4.59 1.58 0.24
C ASP A 176 -3.61 0.56 -0.37
N TYR A 177 -2.40 1.02 -0.70
CA TYR A 177 -1.34 0.24 -1.31
C TYR A 177 0.01 0.66 -0.73
N TYR A 178 0.90 -0.29 -0.52
CA TYR A 178 2.23 -0.01 -0.01
C TYR A 178 3.26 -0.97 -0.61
N GLY A 179 4.49 -0.48 -0.77
CA GLY A 179 5.62 -1.28 -1.19
C GLY A 179 6.90 -0.84 -0.51
N VAL A 180 7.83 -1.77 -0.35
CA VAL A 180 9.19 -1.50 0.11
C VAL A 180 10.18 -1.99 -0.93
N THR A 181 11.22 -1.18 -1.16
CA THR A 181 12.38 -1.55 -1.95
C THR A 181 13.58 -1.71 -1.03
N PHE A 182 14.30 -2.80 -1.14
CA PHE A 182 15.52 -3.05 -0.40
C PHE A 182 16.58 -3.71 -1.28
N ASP A 183 17.84 -3.51 -0.93
CA ASP A 183 18.98 -4.10 -1.63
C ASP A 183 19.51 -5.32 -0.88
N HIS A 184 19.96 -6.31 -1.64
CA HIS A 184 20.80 -7.40 -1.20
C HIS A 184 22.13 -7.34 -1.96
N LEU A 185 23.23 -7.13 -1.24
CA LEU A 185 24.62 -7.06 -1.74
C LEU A 185 24.87 -6.06 -2.87
N VAL A 186 23.96 -5.10 -3.10
CA VAL A 186 24.13 -4.06 -4.12
C VAL A 186 25.21 -3.07 -3.66
N PRO A 187 26.25 -2.82 -4.48
CA PRO A 187 27.23 -1.78 -4.19
C PRO A 187 26.58 -0.41 -4.01
N THR A 188 27.07 0.39 -3.07
CA THR A 188 26.45 1.69 -2.75
C THR A 188 26.46 2.69 -3.91
N ASP A 189 27.44 2.58 -4.80
CA ASP A 189 27.64 3.40 -6.00
C ASP A 189 26.88 2.89 -7.23
N ASP A 190 26.31 1.68 -7.18
CA ASP A 190 25.48 1.16 -8.27
C ASP A 190 24.10 1.83 -8.28
N THR A 191 23.86 2.65 -9.30
CA THR A 191 22.60 3.38 -9.52
C THR A 191 21.58 2.62 -10.34
N ASP A 192 21.99 1.54 -11.02
CA ASP A 192 21.12 0.76 -11.91
C ASP A 192 21.34 -0.76 -11.75
N PRO A 193 21.20 -1.30 -10.53
CA PRO A 193 21.31 -2.74 -10.30
C PRO A 193 20.18 -3.51 -10.99
N GLU A 194 20.37 -4.83 -11.11
CA GLU A 194 19.27 -5.72 -11.49
C GLU A 194 18.16 -5.71 -10.43
N VAL A 195 16.92 -5.86 -10.89
CA VAL A 195 15.72 -5.69 -10.05
C VAL A 195 14.82 -6.92 -10.09
N LEU A 196 14.37 -7.34 -8.92
CA LEU A 196 13.27 -8.29 -8.74
C LEU A 196 12.07 -7.58 -8.12
N GLN A 197 11.02 -7.39 -8.91
CA GLN A 197 9.73 -6.91 -8.40
C GLN A 197 8.80 -8.09 -8.08
N ILE A 198 8.13 -8.03 -6.93
CA ILE A 198 7.20 -9.02 -6.43
C ILE A 198 5.89 -8.32 -6.06
N ASN A 199 4.78 -8.79 -6.63
CA ASN A 199 3.46 -8.24 -6.33
C ASN A 199 2.72 -9.16 -5.36
N ILE A 200 2.32 -8.62 -4.22
CA ILE A 200 1.34 -9.25 -3.33
C ILE A 200 -0.04 -9.09 -3.95
N VAL A 201 -0.76 -10.21 -4.03
CA VAL A 201 -2.06 -10.31 -4.70
C VAL A 201 -3.11 -10.55 -3.64
N GLU A 202 -4.13 -9.69 -3.59
CA GLU A 202 -5.32 -9.96 -2.80
C GLU A 202 -6.26 -10.89 -3.58
N ILE A 203 -6.70 -11.95 -2.92
CA ILE A 203 -7.57 -13.02 -3.46
C ILE A 203 -8.98 -12.90 -2.88
N GLU A 204 -9.13 -12.41 -1.64
CA GLU A 204 -10.41 -12.43 -0.94
C GLU A 204 -11.46 -11.50 -1.55
N ASP A 205 -11.04 -10.39 -2.15
CA ASP A 205 -11.95 -9.36 -2.67
C ASP A 205 -12.79 -9.85 -3.86
N ASP A 206 -12.17 -10.58 -4.80
CA ASP A 206 -12.81 -11.02 -6.04
C ASP A 206 -12.86 -12.55 -6.19
N GLY A 207 -12.52 -13.30 -5.14
CA GLY A 207 -12.42 -14.76 -5.20
C GLY A 207 -11.33 -15.24 -6.17
N GLY A 208 -10.23 -14.52 -6.30
CA GLY A 208 -9.08 -14.88 -7.14
C GLY A 208 -9.29 -14.67 -8.64
N VAL A 209 -10.34 -13.96 -9.07
CA VAL A 209 -10.61 -13.69 -10.49
C VAL A 209 -9.44 -12.97 -11.15
N TYR A 210 -8.93 -11.91 -10.52
CA TYR A 210 -7.76 -11.21 -11.02
C TYR A 210 -6.50 -12.06 -10.98
N ALA A 211 -6.29 -12.75 -9.86
CA ALA A 211 -5.12 -13.58 -9.67
C ALA A 211 -5.01 -14.60 -10.81
N ASN A 212 -6.09 -15.31 -11.13
CA ASN A 212 -6.14 -16.27 -12.24
C ASN A 212 -6.03 -15.61 -13.63
N LYS A 213 -6.57 -14.40 -13.78
CA LYS A 213 -6.46 -13.65 -15.05
C LYS A 213 -5.00 -13.33 -15.39
N TYR A 214 -4.19 -12.89 -14.42
CA TYR A 214 -2.85 -12.34 -14.68
C TYR A 214 -1.67 -13.26 -14.35
N ASN A 215 -1.91 -14.41 -13.72
CA ASN A 215 -0.87 -15.41 -13.45
C ASN A 215 -1.01 -16.63 -14.38
N PRO A 216 0.11 -17.28 -14.76
CA PRO A 216 0.12 -18.41 -15.69
C PRO A 216 -0.24 -19.75 -15.03
N PHE A 217 -0.46 -19.78 -13.73
CA PHE A 217 -0.84 -20.96 -12.95
C PHE A 217 -2.23 -20.77 -12.34
N ASP A 218 -2.91 -21.88 -12.08
CA ASP A 218 -4.21 -21.90 -11.42
C ASP A 218 -4.06 -21.56 -9.94
N ILE A 219 -4.95 -20.70 -9.45
CA ILE A 219 -4.96 -20.20 -8.08
C ILE A 219 -6.33 -20.55 -7.51
N ASP A 220 -6.39 -21.63 -6.73
CA ASP A 220 -7.58 -21.99 -5.95
C ASP A 220 -7.73 -21.04 -4.76
N PRO A 221 -8.75 -20.17 -4.72
CA PRO A 221 -8.96 -19.24 -3.62
C PRO A 221 -9.06 -19.95 -2.26
N ALA A 222 -9.59 -21.18 -2.21
CA ALA A 222 -9.74 -21.94 -0.97
C ALA A 222 -8.39 -22.31 -0.32
N GLU A 223 -7.29 -22.30 -1.08
CA GLU A 223 -5.95 -22.48 -0.52
C GLU A 223 -5.40 -21.24 0.19
N TYR A 224 -5.87 -20.05 -0.18
CA TYR A 224 -5.26 -18.79 0.24
C TYR A 224 -6.10 -18.03 1.26
N ILE A 225 -7.42 -17.95 1.05
CA ILE A 225 -8.34 -17.19 1.90
C ILE A 225 -8.17 -17.61 3.37
N GLY A 226 -7.82 -16.65 4.24
CA GLY A 226 -7.55 -16.87 5.66
C GLY A 226 -6.39 -17.83 6.00
N LYS A 227 -5.57 -18.26 5.03
CA LYS A 227 -4.53 -19.29 5.21
C LYS A 227 -3.12 -18.82 4.88
N LYS A 228 -2.93 -18.11 3.77
CA LYS A 228 -1.63 -17.64 3.28
C LYS A 228 -1.84 -16.48 2.31
N VAL A 229 -0.91 -15.52 2.29
CA VAL A 229 -0.96 -14.40 1.34
C VAL A 229 -0.09 -14.73 0.13
N LEU A 230 -0.65 -14.59 -1.07
CA LEU A 230 0.06 -14.83 -2.32
C LEU A 230 0.92 -13.63 -2.70
N ALA A 231 2.17 -13.87 -3.04
CA ALA A 231 3.05 -12.89 -3.68
C ALA A 231 3.72 -13.52 -4.90
N VAL A 232 3.64 -12.85 -6.05
CA VAL A 232 4.11 -13.39 -7.33
C VAL A 232 5.21 -12.50 -7.89
N PRO A 233 6.40 -13.05 -8.19
CA PRO A 233 7.42 -12.34 -8.94
C PRO A 233 6.90 -11.87 -10.29
N ARG A 234 7.12 -10.61 -10.64
CA ARG A 234 6.67 -10.00 -11.91
C ARG A 234 7.18 -10.74 -13.14
N CYS A 235 8.39 -11.31 -13.07
CA CYS A 235 8.97 -12.12 -14.14
C CYS A 235 8.20 -13.44 -14.40
N CYS A 236 7.38 -13.88 -13.43
CA CYS A 236 6.56 -15.08 -13.46
C CYS A 236 5.07 -14.78 -13.77
N GLN A 237 4.71 -13.53 -14.08
CA GLN A 237 3.33 -13.13 -14.45
C GLN A 237 3.12 -13.03 -15.96
N LYS A 238 1.86 -13.07 -16.43
CA LYS A 238 1.52 -12.90 -17.86
C LYS A 238 1.89 -11.52 -18.40
N ARG A 239 1.76 -10.48 -17.56
CA ARG A 239 2.15 -9.11 -17.90
C ARG A 239 3.63 -8.90 -17.60
N LYS A 240 4.43 -8.71 -18.64
CA LYS A 240 5.84 -8.37 -18.50
C LYS A 240 6.01 -6.94 -18.03
N GLY A 241 6.78 -6.75 -16.96
CA GLY A 241 7.14 -5.44 -16.43
C GLY A 241 8.43 -4.90 -17.04
N THR A 242 8.38 -4.48 -18.30
CA THR A 242 9.57 -4.01 -19.03
C THR A 242 10.16 -2.71 -18.47
N THR A 243 9.36 -1.96 -17.70
CA THR A 243 9.76 -0.70 -17.07
C THR A 243 10.06 -0.83 -15.58
N ASP A 244 9.90 -2.03 -15.01
CA ASP A 244 9.96 -2.24 -13.55
C ASP A 244 11.36 -1.87 -13.01
N ARG A 245 12.43 -2.35 -13.65
CA ARG A 245 13.81 -2.02 -13.27
C ARG A 245 14.07 -0.51 -13.25
N GLN A 246 13.76 0.17 -14.36
CA GLN A 246 13.98 1.62 -14.48
C GLN A 246 13.19 2.37 -13.41
N ARG A 247 11.87 2.13 -13.29
CA ARG A 247 11.01 2.80 -12.31
C ARG A 247 11.54 2.64 -10.89
N ILE A 248 11.96 1.43 -10.52
CA ILE A 248 12.45 1.13 -9.16
C ILE A 248 13.80 1.80 -8.90
N ASN A 249 14.73 1.72 -9.85
CA ASN A 249 16.04 2.37 -9.73
C ASN A 249 15.93 3.89 -9.68
N ASP A 250 15.09 4.50 -10.52
CA ASP A 250 14.82 5.93 -10.52
C ASP A 250 14.23 6.40 -9.18
N ALA A 251 13.29 5.63 -8.61
CA ALA A 251 12.72 5.94 -7.30
C ALA A 251 13.75 5.85 -6.17
N VAL A 252 14.70 4.91 -6.22
CA VAL A 252 15.84 4.87 -5.30
C VAL A 252 16.75 6.08 -5.47
N ASN A 253 17.15 6.38 -6.71
CA ASN A 253 18.05 7.48 -7.02
C ASN A 253 17.47 8.84 -6.62
N ALA A 254 16.16 9.07 -6.77
CA ALA A 254 15.50 10.31 -6.37
C ALA A 254 15.64 10.60 -4.86
N ARG A 255 15.39 9.61 -4.00
CA ARG A 255 15.51 9.76 -2.53
C ARG A 255 16.93 9.86 -2.05
N ASP A 256 17.85 9.18 -2.74
CA ASP A 256 19.28 9.33 -2.49
C ASP A 256 19.80 10.72 -2.93
N GLY A 257 18.96 11.57 -3.53
CA GLY A 257 19.33 12.89 -4.03
C GLY A 257 20.26 12.84 -5.25
N ARG A 258 20.27 11.71 -5.97
CA ARG A 258 21.11 11.48 -7.16
C ARG A 258 20.45 11.98 -8.44
N VAL A 259 19.16 12.31 -8.38
CA VAL A 259 18.40 12.96 -9.45
C VAL A 259 18.01 14.35 -8.97
N ASP A 260 18.26 15.36 -9.80
CA ASP A 260 17.85 16.74 -9.52
C ASP A 260 16.35 16.92 -9.83
N ASP A 261 15.52 16.88 -8.80
CA ASP A 261 14.08 17.10 -8.86
C ASP A 261 13.67 18.52 -9.33
N THR A 262 14.63 19.41 -9.62
CA THR A 262 14.32 20.75 -10.17
C THR A 262 13.89 20.73 -11.65
N ILE A 263 13.99 19.60 -12.35
CA ILE A 263 13.60 19.50 -13.77
C ILE A 263 12.06 19.34 -13.95
N TYR A 264 11.33 18.98 -12.90
CA TYR A 264 9.88 18.73 -12.96
C TYR A 264 9.02 19.61 -12.02
N LYS A 265 9.57 20.70 -11.47
CA LYS A 265 8.82 21.69 -10.68
C LYS A 265 8.25 22.82 -11.52
#